data_AF-A0A6N7JND2-F1
#
_entry.id   AF-A0A6N7JND2-F1
#
_cell.length_a   1.000
_cell.length_b   1.000
_cell.length_c   1.000
_cell.angle_alpha   90.00
_cell.angle_beta   90.00
_cell.angle_gamma   90.00
#
_symmetry.space_group_name_H-M   'P 1'
#
loop_
_entity.id
_entity.type
_entity.pdbx_description
1 polymer ?
#
loop_
_entity_poly.entity_id
_entity_poly.type
_entity_poly.pdbx_seq_one_letter_code
_entity_poly.pdbx_strand_id
1 'polypeptide(L)' 'MMAGPASFLKTAWTVLREVSGDAAYENYLARHQERHPDQPALDREAFYLSELDRRWSGVNRCC' A
#
# COMPACT_ATOMS: atom_id res chain seq x y z
N MET A 1 -13.70 27.18 13.56
CA MET A 1 -14.61 26.44 12.66
C MET A 1 -14.46 24.96 12.94
N MET A 2 -15.33 24.39 13.77
CA MET A 2 -15.28 22.96 14.08
C MET A 2 -15.92 22.21 12.91
N ALA A 3 -15.09 21.56 12.08
CA ALA A 3 -15.58 20.62 11.10
C ALA A 3 -16.33 19.52 11.87
N GLY A 4 -17.65 19.43 11.68
CA GLY A 4 -18.48 18.46 12.39
C GLY A 4 -17.97 17.02 12.17
N PRO A 5 -18.29 16.08 13.07
CA PRO A 5 -17.75 14.72 13.05
C PRO A 5 -17.98 13.99 11.71
N ALA A 6 -19.03 14.35 10.97
CA ALA A 6 -19.31 13.83 9.63
C ALA A 6 -18.24 14.19 8.57
N SER A 7 -17.60 15.35 8.70
CA SER A 7 -16.49 15.77 7.82
C SER A 7 -15.24 14.94 8.09
N PHE A 8 -14.92 14.75 9.37
CA PHE A 8 -13.77 13.94 9.78
C PHE A 8 -13.94 12.47 9.38
N LEU A 9 -15.15 11.92 9.52
CA LEU A 9 -15.48 10.56 9.07
C LEU A 9 -15.38 10.41 7.55
N LYS A 10 -15.77 11.42 6.75
CA LYS A 10 -15.60 11.39 5.30
C LYS A 10 -14.12 11.44 4.90
N THR A 11 -13.34 12.32 5.50
CA THR A 11 -11.90 12.41 5.24
C THR A 11 -11.19 11.13 5.65
N ALA A 12 -11.50 10.62 6.85
CA ALA A 12 -10.99 9.33 7.32
C ALA A 12 -11.42 8.20 6.40
N TRP A 13 -12.66 8.15 5.91
CA TRP A 13 -13.14 7.11 4.99
C TRP A 13 -12.47 7.18 3.61
N THR A 14 -12.22 8.38 3.08
CA THR A 14 -11.45 8.57 1.84
C THR A 14 -10.02 8.10 2.03
N VAL A 15 -9.36 8.54 3.10
CA VAL A 15 -8.00 8.12 3.44
C VAL A 15 -7.94 6.63 3.71
N LEU A 16 -8.95 6.04 4.36
CA LEU A 16 -8.98 4.63 4.67
C LEU A 16 -9.27 3.79 3.42
N ARG A 17 -10.06 4.28 2.45
CA ARG A 17 -10.15 3.67 1.11
C ARG A 17 -8.82 3.72 0.36
N GLU A 18 -8.13 4.85 0.44
CA GLU A 18 -6.83 5.06 -0.20
C GLU A 18 -5.76 4.16 0.46
N VAL A 19 -5.76 4.07 1.79
CA VAL A 19 -4.78 3.29 2.60
C VAL A 19 -5.12 1.80 2.69
N SER A 20 -6.39 1.39 2.53
CA SER A 20 -6.86 -0.01 2.62
C SER A 20 -6.25 -0.93 1.54
N GLY A 21 -5.54 -0.39 0.56
CA GLY A 21 -4.83 -1.17 -0.44
C GLY A 21 -4.60 -0.40 -1.73
N ASP A 22 -5.47 0.54 -2.10
CA ASP A 22 -5.34 1.21 -3.39
C ASP A 22 -4.03 2.03 -3.51
N ALA A 23 -3.64 2.75 -2.46
CA ALA A 23 -2.44 3.60 -2.39
C ALA A 23 -1.26 2.97 -1.62
N ALA A 24 -1.31 1.68 -1.30
CA ALA A 24 -0.13 0.97 -0.76
C ALA A 24 1.04 1.05 -1.75
N TYR A 25 0.72 0.98 -3.04
CA TYR A 25 1.66 1.14 -4.13
C TYR A 25 2.22 2.57 -4.24
N GLU A 26 1.40 3.61 -4.05
CA GLU A 26 1.88 4.99 -4.09
C GLU A 26 2.79 5.32 -2.90
N ASN A 27 2.47 4.81 -1.71
CA ASN A 27 3.37 4.91 -0.55
C ASN A 27 4.67 4.11 -0.73
N TYR A 28 4.65 3.02 -1.51
CA TYR A 28 5.86 2.31 -1.92
C TYR A 28 6.68 3.19 -2.89
N LEU A 29 6.04 3.78 -3.90
CA LEU A 29 6.67 4.69 -4.86
C LEU A 29 7.33 5.89 -4.20
N ALA A 30 6.64 6.60 -3.29
CA ALA A 30 7.20 7.75 -2.58
C ALA A 30 8.46 7.36 -1.78
N ARG A 31 8.38 6.24 -1.05
CA ARG A 31 9.50 5.73 -0.25
C ARG A 31 10.64 5.17 -1.11
N HIS A 32 10.32 4.63 -2.27
CA HIS A 32 11.28 4.11 -3.25
C HIS A 32 12.01 5.26 -3.95
N GLN A 33 11.31 6.34 -4.31
CA GLN A 33 11.93 7.56 -4.82
C GLN A 33 12.88 8.20 -3.79
N GLU A 34 12.52 8.17 -2.50
CA GLU A 34 13.37 8.68 -1.44
C GLU A 34 14.61 7.80 -1.17
N ARG A 35 14.48 6.47 -1.24
CA ARG A 35 15.57 5.53 -0.88
C ARG A 35 16.43 5.10 -2.06
N HIS A 36 15.85 5.03 -3.27
CA HIS A 36 16.46 4.46 -4.46
C HIS A 36 16.01 5.21 -5.72
N PRO A 37 16.39 6.50 -5.86
CA PRO A 37 16.04 7.30 -7.04
C PRO A 37 16.63 6.72 -8.35
N ASP A 38 17.70 5.93 -8.25
CA ASP A 38 18.41 5.36 -9.40
C ASP A 38 17.82 4.03 -9.91
N GLN A 39 16.81 3.46 -9.21
CA GLN A 39 16.20 2.20 -9.60
C GLN A 39 14.74 2.38 -10.02
N PRO A 40 14.31 1.78 -11.14
CA PRO A 40 12.91 1.82 -11.53
C PRO A 40 12.06 1.16 -10.45
N ALA A 41 10.94 1.80 -10.11
CA ALA A 41 9.96 1.22 -9.20
C ALA A 41 9.40 -0.07 -9.80
N LEU A 42 9.10 -1.07 -8.95
CA LEU A 42 8.32 -2.22 -9.39
C LEU A 42 6.93 -1.75 -9.84
N ASP A 43 6.35 -2.41 -10.85
CA ASP A 43 4.96 -2.17 -11.23
C ASP A 43 3.99 -2.57 -10.11
N ARG A 44 2.79 -1.97 -10.12
CA ARG A 44 1.73 -2.23 -9.13
C ARG A 44 1.48 -3.72 -8.97
N GLU A 45 1.31 -4.42 -10.08
CA GLU A 45 1.06 -5.87 -10.10
C GLU A 45 2.24 -6.66 -9.52
N ALA A 46 3.48 -6.30 -9.86
CA ALA A 46 4.67 -6.97 -9.37
C ALA A 46 4.85 -6.78 -7.85
N PHE A 47 4.53 -5.58 -7.32
CA PHE A 47 4.51 -5.32 -5.88
C PHE A 47 3.46 -6.22 -5.18
N TYR A 48 2.24 -6.27 -5.71
CA TYR A 48 1.17 -7.10 -5.18
C TYR A 48 1.51 -8.60 -5.21
N LEU A 49 2.07 -9.09 -6.31
CA LEU A 49 2.52 -10.47 -6.44
C LEU A 49 3.64 -10.78 -5.45
N SER A 50 4.57 -9.85 -5.21
CA SER A 50 5.65 -10.05 -4.22
C SER A 50 5.14 -10.12 -2.78
N GLU A 51 4.12 -9.33 -2.43
CA GLU A 51 3.47 -9.36 -1.12
C GLU A 51 2.62 -10.63 -0.95
N LEU A 52 1.91 -11.04 -2.00
CA LEU A 52 1.20 -12.31 -2.02
C LEU A 52 2.17 -13.49 -1.90
N ASP A 53 3.26 -13.50 -2.66
CA ASP A 53 4.28 -14.52 -2.55
C ASP A 53 4.85 -14.54 -1.12
N ARG A 54 5.30 -13.41 -0.55
CA ARG A 54 5.76 -13.39 0.85
C ARG A 54 4.74 -13.94 1.85
N ARG A 55 3.46 -13.68 1.62
CA ARG A 55 2.37 -14.09 2.52
C ARG A 55 1.97 -15.55 2.34
N TRP A 56 2.11 -16.11 1.13
CA TRP A 56 1.57 -17.41 0.74
C TRP A 56 2.62 -18.44 0.27
N SER A 57 3.85 -18.01 -0.02
CA SER A 57 5.02 -18.85 -0.36
C SER A 57 5.76 -19.35 0.87
N GLY A 58 5.24 -19.06 2.07
CA GLY A 58 5.65 -19.72 3.30
C GLY A 58 5.66 -21.23 3.13
N VAL A 59 6.66 -21.89 3.74
CA VAL A 59 6.99 -23.31 3.53
C VAL A 59 5.75 -24.19 3.68
N ASN A 60 5.17 -24.61 2.55
CA ASN A 60 4.21 -25.70 2.49
C ASN A 60 5.00 -27.00 2.72
N ARG A 61 5.25 -27.32 3.99
CA ARG A 61 5.77 -28.61 4.40
C ARG A 61 4.64 -29.63 4.22
N CYS A 62 4.46 -30.12 3.01
CA CYS A 62 3.74 -31.36 2.79
C CYS A 62 4.72 -32.50 3.10
N CYS A 63 4.73 -32.90 4.38
CA CYS A 63 5.25 -34.18 4.84
C CYS A 63 4.14 -34.85 5.65
#